data_AF-A0A962GC62-F1
#
_entry.id   AF-A0A962GC62-F1
#
_cell.length_a   1.000
_cell.length_b   1.000
_cell.length_c   1.000
_cell.angle_alpha   90.00
_cell.angle_beta   90.00
_cell.angle_gamma   90.00
#
_symmetry.space_group_name_H-M   'P 1'
#
loop_
_entity.id
_entity.type
_entity.pdbx_description
1 polymer ?
#
loop_
_entity_poly.entity_id
_entity_poly.type
_entity_poly.pdbx_seq_one_letter_code
_entity_poly.pdbx_strand_id
1 'polypeptide(L)'
;HLPEARDEDETRPLEEWLTVREGDVFPEMFPRFLGVPARLREALVERHGEIFDAEWWREVQQGLARGDYSDIPPYPQSVRLHPRET
;
A
#
# COMPACT_ATOMS: atom_id res chain seq x y z
N HIS A 1 7.61 -7.56 -0.30
CA HIS A 1 8.62 -6.77 0.41
C HIS A 1 9.83 -6.63 -0.46
N LEU A 2 10.32 -5.41 -0.56
CA LEU A 2 11.60 -5.10 -1.18
C LEU A 2 12.72 -5.70 -0.30
N PRO A 3 13.62 -6.53 -0.84
CA PRO A 3 14.74 -7.04 -0.06
C PRO A 3 15.74 -5.92 0.26
N GLU A 4 16.40 -6.03 1.41
CA GLU A 4 17.51 -5.15 1.76
C GLU A 4 18.71 -5.40 0.86
N ALA A 5 19.42 -4.33 0.48
CA ALA A 5 20.67 -4.42 -0.24
C ALA A 5 21.73 -5.08 0.65
N ARG A 6 22.61 -5.87 0.03
CA ARG A 6 23.84 -6.34 0.70
C ARG A 6 24.86 -5.20 0.72
N ASP A 7 25.84 -5.28 1.62
CA ASP A 7 26.93 -4.29 1.75
C ASP A 7 27.60 -3.97 0.40
N GLU A 8 27.79 -4.98 -0.45
CA GLU A 8 28.40 -4.85 -1.78
C GLU A 8 27.51 -4.17 -2.83
N ASP A 9 26.21 -4.11 -2.60
CA ASP A 9 25.18 -3.62 -3.52
C ASP A 9 24.60 -2.24 -3.14
N GLU A 10 24.96 -1.68 -1.97
CA GLU A 10 24.42 -0.39 -1.47
C GLU A 10 24.56 0.78 -2.46
N THR A 11 25.64 0.77 -3.25
CA THR A 11 25.95 1.83 -4.22
C THR A 11 25.51 1.48 -5.64
N ARG A 12 25.05 0.24 -5.86
CA ARG A 12 24.68 -0.25 -7.19
C ARG A 12 23.20 0.08 -7.48
N PRO A 13 22.87 0.40 -8.74
CA PRO A 13 21.47 0.55 -9.16
C PRO A 13 20.64 -0.68 -8.77
N LEU A 14 19.39 -0.46 -8.38
CA LEU A 14 18.49 -1.52 -7.92
C LEU A 14 18.33 -2.62 -8.96
N GLU A 15 18.28 -2.23 -10.24
CA GLU A 15 18.08 -3.11 -11.39
C GLU A 15 19.25 -4.08 -11.61
N GLU A 16 20.42 -3.82 -11.03
CA GLU A 16 21.60 -4.67 -11.21
C GLU A 16 21.67 -5.86 -10.25
N TRP A 17 21.01 -5.78 -9.11
CA TRP A 17 21.06 -6.81 -8.06
C TRP A 17 19.69 -7.34 -7.67
N LEU A 18 18.61 -6.60 -7.94
CA LEU A 18 17.24 -7.07 -7.75
C LEU A 18 16.70 -7.72 -9.03
N THR A 19 16.50 -9.04 -8.98
CA THR A 19 15.79 -9.76 -10.03
C THR A 19 14.28 -9.69 -9.80
N VAL A 20 13.55 -9.15 -10.78
CA VAL A 20 12.09 -8.95 -10.74
C VAL A 20 11.42 -9.79 -11.82
N ARG A 21 10.28 -10.43 -11.52
CA ARG A 21 9.44 -11.12 -12.50
C ARG A 21 8.29 -10.25 -12.97
N GLU A 22 7.72 -10.62 -14.11
CA GLU A 22 6.48 -10.01 -14.58
C GLU A 22 5.37 -10.18 -13.52
N GLY A 23 4.73 -9.07 -13.14
CA GLY A 23 3.68 -9.04 -12.12
C GLY A 23 4.16 -8.81 -10.69
N ASP A 24 5.47 -8.75 -10.43
CA ASP A 24 5.98 -8.38 -9.11
C ASP A 24 5.74 -6.88 -8.83
N VAL A 25 5.21 -6.58 -7.65
CA VAL A 25 4.90 -5.22 -7.19
C VAL A 25 5.57 -4.96 -5.85
N PHE A 26 6.21 -3.80 -5.72
CA PHE A 26 6.88 -3.32 -4.51
C PHE A 26 6.23 -2.00 -4.03
N PRO A 27 5.21 -2.07 -3.16
CA PRO A 27 4.53 -0.89 -2.62
C PRO A 27 5.46 0.11 -1.94
N GLU A 28 6.58 -0.37 -1.38
CA GLU A 28 7.62 0.44 -0.75
C GLU A 28 8.25 1.46 -1.72
N MET A 29 8.15 1.20 -3.03
CA MET A 29 8.68 2.07 -4.09
C MET A 29 7.69 3.15 -4.55
N PHE A 30 6.40 3.05 -4.19
CA PHE A 30 5.35 4.00 -4.61
C PHE A 30 5.69 5.46 -4.30
N PRO A 31 6.29 5.82 -3.13
CA PRO A 31 6.65 7.21 -2.85
C PRO A 31 7.61 7.84 -3.88
N ARG A 32 8.37 7.02 -4.61
CA ARG A 32 9.35 7.49 -5.62
C ARG A 32 8.68 7.95 -6.91
N PHE A 33 7.51 7.41 -7.25
CA PHE A 33 6.88 7.64 -8.57
C PHE A 33 5.45 8.17 -8.52
N LEU A 34 4.74 8.09 -7.38
CA LEU A 34 3.36 8.63 -7.27
C LEU A 34 3.27 10.15 -7.49
N GLY A 35 4.40 10.87 -7.55
CA GLY A 35 4.43 12.30 -7.87
C GLY A 35 3.73 13.19 -6.84
N VAL A 36 3.49 12.67 -5.63
CA VAL A 36 2.78 13.38 -4.58
C VAL A 36 3.68 14.47 -3.98
N PRO A 37 3.26 15.75 -3.98
CA PRO A 37 4.02 16.84 -3.34
C PRO A 37 4.35 16.50 -1.88
N ALA A 38 5.53 16.88 -1.40
CA ALA A 38 6.02 16.49 -0.07
C ALA A 38 5.00 16.68 1.06
N ARG A 39 4.32 17.84 1.11
CA ARG A 39 3.26 18.14 2.10
C ARG A 39 2.08 17.16 2.07
N LEU A 40 1.72 16.66 0.89
CA LEU A 40 0.62 15.72 0.72
C LEU A 40 1.08 14.28 0.97
N ARG A 41 2.36 13.99 0.71
CA ARG A 41 2.98 12.71 1.01
C ARG A 41 3.01 12.47 2.52
N GLU A 42 3.36 13.48 3.31
CA GLU A 42 3.34 13.39 4.77
C GLU A 42 1.93 13.06 5.29
N ALA A 43 0.91 13.78 4.84
CA ALA A 43 -0.48 13.50 5.21
C ALA A 43 -0.95 12.10 4.73
N LEU A 44 -0.49 11.65 3.56
CA LEU A 44 -0.81 10.33 3.04
C LEU A 44 -0.15 9.22 3.88
N VAL A 45 1.11 9.37 4.26
CA VAL A 45 1.81 8.42 5.13
C VAL A 45 1.20 8.40 6.52
N GLU A 46 0.82 9.56 7.07
CA GLU A 46 0.19 9.65 8.39
C GLU A 46 -1.16 8.93 8.43
N ARG A 47 -1.95 9.02 7.35
CA ARG A 47 -3.32 8.46 7.32
C ARG A 47 -3.43 7.08 6.69
N HIS A 48 -2.58 6.79 5.72
CA HIS A 48 -2.64 5.60 4.86
C HIS A 48 -1.24 5.01 4.61
N GLY A 49 -0.37 5.02 5.60
CA GLY A 49 0.99 4.48 5.48
C GLY A 49 1.01 2.99 5.09
N GLU A 50 -0.03 2.24 5.45
CA GLU A 50 -0.20 0.82 5.13
C GLU A 50 -0.16 0.52 3.63
N ILE A 51 -0.53 1.47 2.77
CA ILE A 51 -0.51 1.24 1.31
C ILE A 51 0.92 1.09 0.75
N PHE A 52 1.94 1.49 1.51
CA PHE A 52 3.36 1.33 1.18
C PHE A 52 3.94 0.01 1.71
N ASP A 53 3.14 -0.77 2.43
CA ASP A 53 3.55 -2.06 2.98
C ASP A 53 3.01 -3.20 2.12
N ALA A 54 3.91 -4.08 1.65
CA ALA A 54 3.51 -5.26 0.88
C ALA A 54 2.67 -6.27 1.70
N GLU A 55 2.78 -6.30 3.02
CA GLU A 55 1.98 -7.19 3.87
C GLU A 55 0.49 -6.83 3.81
N TRP A 56 0.16 -5.54 3.92
CA TRP A 56 -1.20 -5.04 3.80
C TRP A 56 -1.88 -5.48 2.49
N TRP A 57 -1.17 -5.35 1.36
CA TRP A 57 -1.70 -5.79 0.06
C TRP A 57 -1.93 -7.30 -0.02
N ARG A 58 -1.07 -8.11 0.62
CA ARG A 58 -1.29 -9.56 0.68
C ARG A 58 -2.49 -9.92 1.53
N GLU A 59 -2.72 -9.22 2.64
CA GLU A 59 -3.92 -9.40 3.45
C GLU A 59 -5.19 -9.03 2.67
N VAL A 60 -5.16 -7.91 1.93
CA VAL A 60 -6.25 -7.51 1.03
C VAL A 60 -6.51 -8.60 -0.02
N GLN A 61 -5.48 -9.10 -0.69
CA GLN A 61 -5.62 -10.17 -1.68
C GLN A 61 -6.20 -11.45 -1.06
N GLN A 62 -5.76 -11.83 0.15
CA GLN A 62 -6.29 -12.99 0.85
C GLN A 62 -7.75 -12.80 1.26
N GLY A 63 -8.15 -11.60 1.71
CA GLY A 63 -9.55 -11.27 2.00
C GLY A 63 -10.42 -11.43 0.76
N LEU A 64 -10.00 -10.82 -0.36
CA LEU A 64 -10.72 -10.95 -1.63
C LEU A 64 -10.83 -12.41 -2.08
N ALA A 65 -9.78 -13.21 -1.93
CA ALA A 65 -9.80 -14.63 -2.27
C ALA A 65 -10.75 -15.47 -1.40
N ARG A 66 -11.01 -15.05 -0.15
CA ARG A 66 -12.01 -15.66 0.73
C ARG A 66 -13.45 -15.17 0.47
N GLY A 67 -13.62 -14.17 -0.39
CA GLY A 67 -14.91 -13.52 -0.63
C GLY A 67 -15.23 -12.42 0.38
N ASP A 68 -14.24 -11.93 1.15
CA ASP A 68 -14.37 -10.78 2.02
C ASP A 68 -14.30 -9.51 1.16
N TYR A 69 -15.46 -8.98 0.76
CA TYR A 69 -15.54 -7.70 0.05
C TYR A 69 -15.73 -6.56 1.05
N SER A 70 -14.81 -5.60 1.05
CA SER A 70 -14.94 -4.41 1.88
C SER A 70 -16.13 -3.58 1.41
N ASP A 71 -17.07 -3.30 2.32
CA ASP A 71 -18.18 -2.38 2.06
C ASP A 71 -17.64 -0.94 2.10
N ILE A 72 -17.44 -0.36 0.92
CA ILE A 72 -16.99 1.02 0.75
C ILE A 72 -18.23 1.88 0.45
N PRO A 73 -18.85 2.50 1.47
CA PRO A 73 -20.02 3.32 1.24
C PRO A 73 -19.66 4.53 0.37
N PRO A 74 -20.53 4.95 -0.56
CA PRO A 74 -20.28 6.12 -1.41
C PRO A 74 -20.48 7.45 -0.67
N TYR A 75 -20.66 7.42 0.66
CA TYR A 75 -20.89 8.58 1.50
C TYR A 75 -20.01 8.54 2.76
N PRO A 76 -19.69 9.70 3.35
CA PRO A 76 -18.98 9.75 4.61
C PRO A 76 -19.73 9.03 5.73
N GLN A 77 -18.99 8.48 6.70
CA GLN A 77 -19.58 7.83 7.87
C GLN A 77 -20.52 8.76 8.67
N SER A 78 -20.31 10.07 8.60
CA SER A 78 -21.12 11.08 9.31
C SER A 78 -22.58 11.16 8.85
N VAL A 79 -22.89 10.69 7.63
CA VAL A 79 -24.26 10.67 7.10
C VAL A 79 -24.86 9.26 7.11
N ARG A 80 -24.19 8.30 7.78
CA ARG A 80 -24.69 6.93 7.90
C ARG A 80 -25.99 6.93 8.71
N LEU A 81 -27.01 6.27 8.19
CA LEU A 81 -28.24 6.04 8.93
C LEU A 81 -27.97 5.01 10.02
N HIS A 82 -28.17 5.38 11.28
CA HIS A 82 -28.11 4.46 12.40
C HIS A 82 -29.49 3.82 12.60
N PRO A 83 -29.57 2.49 12.82
CA PRO A 83 -30.83 1.85 13.17
C PRO A 83 -31.41 2.50 14.42
N ARG A 84 -32.73 2.77 14.45
CA ARG A 84 -33.40 3.18 15.68
C ARG A 84 -33.41 2.01 16.64
N GLU A 85 -32.87 2.21 17.84
CA GLU A 85 -33.00 1.27 18.95
C GLU A 85 -34.49 1.15 19.31
N THR A 86 -34.99 -0.09 19.40
CA THR A 86 -36.37 -0.43 19.75
C THR A 86 -36.51 -0.70 21.23
#